data_AF-A0A4R8KSX2-F1
#
_entry.id   AF-A0A4R8KSX2-F1
#
_cell.length_a   1.000
_cell.length_b   1.000
_cell.length_c   1.000
_cell.angle_alpha   90.00
_cell.angle_beta   90.00
_cell.angle_gamma   90.00
#
_symmetry.space_group_name_H-M   'P 1'
#
loop_
_entity.id
_entity.type
_entity.pdbx_description
1 polymer ?
#
loop_
_entity_poly.entity_id
_entity_poly.type
_entity_poly.pdbx_seq_one_letter_code
_entity_poly.pdbx_strand_id
1 'polypeptide(L)'
;MTPRRRAPRRQGGVAAIELALILLFFMGLLPFVLLFGRALLVYTALQKSVHDAARYMATMPLPQMGSIGTATQGVAFSRQMVVDAMAESWPHMEAARVSVDCVYVDESFSCGSYPTAPLQVRIKVTVDMPVDFLPELTRKWLPQLAPIPLRANATLRYVN
;
A
#
# COMPACT_ATOMS: atom_id res chain seq x y z
N MET A 1 -6.97 53.48 54.53
CA MET A 1 -7.26 52.82 53.24
C MET A 1 -6.60 51.44 53.26
N THR A 2 -7.37 50.37 53.45
CA THR A 2 -6.86 49.00 53.54
C THR A 2 -6.86 48.33 52.15
N PRO A 3 -5.79 47.60 51.76
CA PRO A 3 -5.67 47.05 50.42
C PRO A 3 -6.57 45.83 50.25
N ARG A 4 -7.28 45.78 49.13
CA ARG A 4 -8.16 44.67 48.74
C ARG A 4 -7.29 43.47 48.35
N ARG A 5 -7.25 42.42 49.18
CA ARG A 5 -6.57 41.15 48.84
C ARG A 5 -7.25 40.53 47.62
N ARG A 6 -6.49 40.33 46.53
CA ARG A 6 -6.95 39.58 45.35
C ARG A 6 -7.03 38.10 45.73
N ALA A 7 -8.20 37.49 45.54
CA ALA A 7 -8.38 36.05 45.69
C ALA A 7 -7.49 35.30 44.68
N PRO A 8 -6.84 34.19 45.07
CA PRO A 8 -6.06 33.38 44.13
C PRO A 8 -6.98 32.87 43.02
N ARG A 9 -6.67 33.25 41.78
CA ARG A 9 -7.42 32.84 40.60
C ARG A 9 -7.36 31.31 40.48
N ARG A 10 -8.52 30.64 40.49
CA ARG A 10 -8.71 29.20 40.20
C ARG A 10 -8.40 28.83 38.72
N GLN A 11 -7.39 29.44 38.13
CA GLN A 11 -7.01 29.26 36.72
C GLN A 11 -6.41 27.87 36.46
N GLY A 12 -5.78 27.25 37.45
CA GLY A 12 -5.17 25.92 37.28
C GLY A 12 -6.17 24.79 36.99
N GLY A 13 -7.38 24.85 37.58
CA GLY A 13 -8.41 23.82 37.34
C GLY A 13 -9.06 23.93 35.96
N VAL A 14 -9.28 25.15 35.48
CA VAL A 14 -9.85 25.38 34.13
C VAL A 14 -8.86 24.98 33.05
N ALA A 15 -7.58 25.32 33.22
CA ALA A 15 -6.52 24.90 32.31
C ALA A 15 -6.37 23.36 32.23
N ALA A 16 -6.56 22.65 33.34
CA ALA A 16 -6.54 21.19 33.35
C ALA A 16 -7.72 20.58 32.57
N ILE A 17 -8.90 21.18 32.65
CA ILE A 17 -10.09 20.74 31.91
C ILE A 17 -9.92 20.99 30.41
N GLU A 18 -9.43 22.18 30.04
CA GLU A 18 -9.13 22.51 28.63
C GLU A 18 -8.10 21.53 28.04
N LEU A 19 -7.03 21.23 28.78
CA LEU A 19 -6.04 20.23 28.37
C LEU A 19 -6.66 18.83 28.22
N ALA A 20 -7.52 18.40 29.14
CA ALA A 20 -8.17 17.10 29.08
C ALA A 20 -9.07 16.95 27.84
N LEU A 21 -9.80 18.01 27.46
CA LEU A 21 -10.62 18.03 26.26
C LEU A 21 -9.78 17.95 24.99
N ILE A 22 -8.65 18.68 24.94
CA ILE A 22 -7.70 18.61 23.83
C ILE A 22 -7.08 17.22 23.71
N LEU A 23 -6.64 16.63 24.83
CA LEU A 23 -6.07 15.29 24.87
C LEU A 23 -7.08 14.22 24.43
N LEU A 24 -8.34 14.34 24.85
CA LEU A 24 -9.41 13.43 24.42
C LEU A 24 -9.62 13.50 22.90
N PHE A 25 -9.61 14.71 22.33
CA PHE A 25 -9.70 14.90 20.89
C PHE A 25 -8.51 14.25 20.15
N PHE A 26 -7.28 14.49 20.62
CA PHE A 26 -6.09 13.87 20.01
C PHE A 26 -6.05 12.36 20.15
N MET A 27 -6.50 11.81 21.29
CA MET A 27 -6.70 10.36 21.47
C MET A 27 -7.62 9.77 20.41
N GLY A 28 -8.70 10.49 20.06
CA GLY A 28 -9.60 10.10 18.97
C GLY A 28 -8.96 10.22 17.58
N LEU A 29 -8.12 11.22 17.35
CA LEU A 29 -7.48 11.47 16.05
C LEU A 29 -6.32 10.51 15.75
N LEU A 30 -5.56 10.14 16.79
CA LEU A 30 -4.36 9.30 16.69
C LEU A 30 -4.57 7.98 15.90
N PRO A 31 -5.64 7.17 16.13
CA PRO A 31 -5.85 5.96 15.34
C PRO A 31 -6.07 6.24 13.85
N PHE A 32 -6.71 7.36 13.48
CA PHE A 32 -6.85 7.74 12.07
C PHE A 32 -5.49 8.03 11.44
N VAL A 33 -4.66 8.82 12.12
CA VAL A 33 -3.31 9.16 11.63
C VAL A 33 -2.47 7.90 11.46
N LEU A 34 -2.50 6.98 12.42
CA LEU A 34 -1.77 5.72 12.32
C LEU A 34 -2.30 4.81 11.20
N LEU A 35 -3.62 4.71 11.02
CA LEU A 35 -4.23 3.93 9.95
C LEU A 35 -3.79 4.44 8.58
N PHE A 36 -3.93 5.75 8.33
CA PHE A 36 -3.53 6.34 7.05
C PHE A 36 -2.02 6.32 6.84
N GLY A 37 -1.23 6.54 7.89
CA GLY A 37 0.23 6.40 7.82
C GLY A 37 0.66 5.01 7.38
N ARG A 38 0.03 3.96 7.94
CA ARG A 38 0.30 2.56 7.57
C ARG A 38 -0.19 2.25 6.15
N ALA A 39 -1.36 2.75 5.75
CA ALA A 39 -1.88 2.59 4.39
C ALA A 39 -0.95 3.20 3.34
N LEU A 40 -0.44 4.42 3.60
CA LEU A 40 0.51 5.09 2.71
C LEU A 40 1.86 4.37 2.66
N LEU A 41 2.37 3.90 3.80
CA LEU A 41 3.61 3.10 3.83
C LEU A 41 3.48 1.87 2.93
N VAL A 42 2.42 1.07 3.11
CA VAL A 42 2.22 -0.13 2.28
C VAL A 42 2.00 0.23 0.81
N TYR A 43 1.26 1.30 0.52
CA TYR A 43 1.07 1.76 -0.85
C TYR A 43 2.39 2.12 -1.55
N THR A 44 3.28 2.85 -0.87
CA THR A 44 4.59 3.20 -1.45
C THR A 44 5.50 1.98 -1.62
N ALA A 45 5.48 1.05 -0.67
CA ALA A 45 6.21 -0.21 -0.78
C ALA A 45 5.73 -1.05 -1.98
N LEU A 46 4.40 -1.13 -2.17
CA LEU A 46 3.77 -1.78 -3.32
C LEU A 46 4.14 -1.12 -4.65
N GLN A 47 4.06 0.21 -4.75
CA GLN A 47 4.43 0.91 -5.97
C GLN A 47 5.88 0.66 -6.35
N LYS A 48 6.78 0.67 -5.38
CA LYS A 48 8.19 0.40 -5.59
C LYS A 48 8.44 -1.04 -6.03
N SER A 49 7.90 -2.03 -5.32
CA SER A 49 8.12 -3.43 -5.64
C SER A 49 7.55 -3.82 -7.00
N VAL A 50 6.39 -3.27 -7.38
CA VAL A 50 5.79 -3.47 -8.70
C VAL A 50 6.64 -2.85 -9.80
N HIS A 51 7.26 -1.69 -9.55
CA HIS A 51 8.17 -1.05 -10.50
C HIS A 51 9.47 -1.86 -10.67
N ASP A 52 10.05 -2.33 -9.57
CA ASP A 52 11.27 -3.15 -9.57
C ASP A 52 11.03 -4.50 -10.27
N ALA A 53 9.91 -5.15 -9.99
CA ALA A 53 9.49 -6.38 -10.66
C ALA A 53 9.26 -6.17 -12.17
N ALA A 54 8.64 -5.05 -12.55
CA ALA A 54 8.43 -4.73 -13.96
C ALA A 54 9.77 -4.48 -14.66
N ARG A 55 10.73 -3.83 -13.98
CA ARG A 55 12.07 -3.57 -14.51
C ARG A 55 12.84 -4.86 -14.73
N TYR A 56 12.75 -5.80 -13.79
CA TYR A 56 13.34 -7.13 -13.94
C TYR A 56 12.82 -7.83 -15.20
N MET A 57 11.50 -7.87 -15.42
CA MET A 57 10.91 -8.49 -16.61
C MET A 57 11.24 -7.72 -17.90
N ALA A 58 11.24 -6.39 -17.86
CA ALA A 58 11.54 -5.53 -19.01
C ALA A 58 12.99 -5.64 -19.50
N THR A 59 13.90 -6.12 -18.64
CA THR A 59 15.33 -6.30 -18.93
C THR A 59 15.73 -7.77 -19.07
N MET A 60 14.77 -8.70 -19.01
CA MET A 60 15.04 -10.12 -19.18
C MET A 60 15.53 -10.41 -20.61
N PRO A 61 16.58 -11.23 -20.81
CA PRO A 61 17.10 -11.56 -22.13
C PRO A 61 16.05 -12.16 -23.07
N LEU A 62 16.09 -11.79 -24.35
CA LEU A 62 15.15 -12.27 -25.36
C LEU A 62 15.05 -13.80 -25.46
N PRO A 63 16.16 -14.58 -25.39
CA PRO A 63 16.07 -16.04 -25.40
C PRO A 63 15.30 -16.61 -24.20
N GLN A 64 15.33 -15.91 -23.06
CA GLN A 64 14.61 -16.30 -21.85
C GLN A 64 13.14 -15.84 -21.90
N MET A 65 12.89 -14.66 -22.46
CA MET A 65 11.53 -14.12 -22.62
C MET A 65 10.72 -14.87 -23.69
N GLY A 66 11.38 -15.34 -24.76
CA GLY A 66 10.73 -16.06 -25.85
C GLY A 66 10.42 -17.54 -25.57
N SER A 67 10.90 -18.07 -24.44
CA SER A 67 10.65 -19.45 -24.01
C SER A 67 9.68 -19.47 -22.83
N ILE A 68 8.57 -20.21 -22.98
CA ILE A 68 7.50 -20.31 -21.98
C ILE A 68 8.04 -20.72 -20.60
N GLY A 69 8.95 -21.69 -20.53
CA GLY A 69 9.47 -22.18 -19.24
C GLY A 69 10.26 -21.12 -18.48
N THR A 70 11.13 -20.39 -19.17
CA THR A 70 11.97 -19.35 -18.56
C THR A 70 11.18 -18.07 -18.28
N ALA A 71 10.26 -17.69 -19.16
CA ALA A 71 9.38 -16.55 -18.95
C ALA A 71 8.42 -16.77 -17.76
N THR A 72 7.86 -17.98 -17.61
CA THR A 72 7.00 -18.32 -16.45
C THR A 72 7.79 -18.32 -15.14
N GLN A 73 9.05 -18.75 -15.16
CA GLN A 73 9.94 -18.63 -14.01
C GLN A 73 10.24 -17.15 -13.67
N GLY A 74 10.46 -16.30 -14.68
CA GLY A 74 10.60 -14.85 -14.50
C GLY A 74 9.35 -14.20 -13.90
N VAL A 75 8.17 -14.59 -14.38
CA VAL A 75 6.88 -14.15 -13.83
C VAL A 75 6.74 -14.57 -12.37
N ALA A 76 7.07 -15.82 -12.04
CA ALA A 76 7.02 -16.32 -10.66
C ALA A 76 7.98 -15.54 -9.74
N PHE A 77 9.21 -15.27 -10.20
CA PHE A 77 10.17 -14.46 -9.45
C PHE A 77 9.68 -13.03 -9.24
N SER A 78 9.14 -12.40 -10.29
CA SER A 78 8.57 -11.04 -10.23
C SER A 78 7.39 -10.96 -9.26
N ARG A 79 6.55 -12.00 -9.25
CA ARG A 79 5.47 -12.13 -8.28
C ARG A 79 6.00 -12.25 -6.85
N GLN A 80 7.03 -13.06 -6.65
CA GLN A 80 7.64 -13.23 -5.34
C GLN A 80 8.23 -11.92 -4.81
N MET A 81 8.90 -11.12 -5.67
CA MET A 81 9.43 -9.81 -5.29
C MET A 81 8.36 -8.87 -4.73
N VAL A 82 7.15 -8.87 -5.33
CA VAL A 82 6.04 -8.07 -4.80
C VAL A 82 5.51 -8.66 -3.50
N VAL A 83 5.34 -9.98 -3.42
CA VAL A 83 4.84 -10.67 -2.22
C VAL A 83 5.78 -10.46 -1.02
N ASP A 84 7.10 -10.51 -1.23
CA ASP A 84 8.09 -10.31 -0.17
C ASP A 84 8.03 -8.87 0.37
N ALA A 85 7.97 -7.87 -0.52
CA ALA A 85 7.80 -6.47 -0.12
C ALA A 85 6.49 -6.22 0.63
N MET A 86 5.43 -6.96 0.27
CA MET A 86 4.16 -6.92 1.00
C MET A 86 4.28 -7.55 2.38
N ALA A 87 4.91 -8.71 2.50
CA ALA A 87 5.08 -9.40 3.77
C ALA A 87 5.90 -8.56 4.77
N GLU A 88 6.91 -7.83 4.29
CA GLU A 88 7.71 -6.92 5.12
C GLU A 88 6.90 -5.70 5.59
N SER A 89 6.10 -5.10 4.71
CA SER A 89 5.30 -3.91 5.04
C SER A 89 4.04 -4.23 5.84
N TRP A 90 3.45 -5.41 5.66
CA TRP A 90 2.27 -5.87 6.39
C TRP A 90 2.17 -7.42 6.42
N PRO A 91 2.52 -8.08 7.54
CA PRO A 91 2.51 -9.55 7.64
C PRO A 91 1.11 -10.21 7.62
N HIS A 92 0.08 -9.47 8.05
CA HIS A 92 -1.30 -9.96 8.19
C HIS A 92 -2.16 -9.71 6.93
N MET A 93 -1.56 -9.53 5.75
CA MET A 93 -2.29 -9.25 4.51
C MET A 93 -2.69 -10.56 3.83
N GLU A 94 -3.96 -10.68 3.48
CA GLU A 94 -4.47 -11.81 2.71
C GLU A 94 -4.45 -11.53 1.19
N ALA A 95 -4.26 -12.60 0.43
CA ALA A 95 -4.46 -12.71 -1.04
C ALA A 95 -4.07 -11.48 -1.89
N ALA A 96 -2.77 -11.23 -2.03
CA ALA A 96 -2.27 -10.35 -3.10
C ALA A 96 -2.59 -10.95 -4.48
N ARG A 97 -3.48 -10.31 -5.24
CA ARG A 97 -3.66 -10.64 -6.67
C ARG A 97 -2.61 -9.88 -7.46
N VAL A 98 -1.51 -10.57 -7.78
CA VAL A 98 -0.44 -10.08 -8.67
C VAL A 98 -0.64 -10.69 -10.05
N SER A 99 -0.91 -9.88 -11.06
CA SER A 99 -0.93 -10.28 -12.47
C SER A 99 0.25 -9.69 -13.21
N VAL A 100 0.97 -10.52 -13.96
CA VAL A 100 2.08 -10.11 -14.80
C VAL A 100 1.72 -10.46 -16.24
N ASP A 101 1.50 -9.45 -17.05
CA ASP A 101 1.16 -9.59 -18.46
C ASP A 101 2.28 -8.99 -19.33
N CYS A 102 2.51 -9.60 -20.48
CA CYS A 102 3.33 -9.05 -21.55
C CYS A 102 2.43 -8.57 -22.68
N VAL A 103 2.65 -7.34 -23.15
CA VAL A 103 1.90 -6.74 -24.25
C VAL A 103 2.62 -7.03 -25.56
N TYR A 104 1.94 -7.74 -26.45
CA TYR A 104 2.38 -8.03 -27.80
C TYR A 104 1.47 -7.28 -28.77
N VAL A 105 2.05 -6.38 -29.56
CA VAL A 105 1.27 -5.46 -30.39
C VAL A 105 0.34 -4.62 -29.49
N ASP A 106 -0.96 -4.90 -29.45
CA ASP A 106 -1.94 -4.15 -28.65
C ASP A 106 -2.69 -5.01 -27.62
N GLU A 107 -2.40 -6.31 -27.56
CA GLU A 107 -3.06 -7.24 -26.65
C GLU A 107 -2.11 -7.75 -25.56
N SER A 108 -2.67 -8.07 -24.39
CA SER A 108 -1.91 -8.58 -23.24
C SER A 108 -2.04 -10.09 -23.12
N PHE A 109 -0.91 -10.78 -23.14
CA PHE A 109 -0.80 -12.22 -23.00
C PHE A 109 0.12 -12.59 -21.84
N SER A 110 0.13 -13.87 -21.49
CA SER A 110 1.16 -14.41 -20.60
C SER A 110 2.54 -14.22 -21.23
N CYS A 111 3.52 -13.81 -20.42
CA CYS A 111 4.89 -13.69 -20.91
C CYS A 111 5.42 -15.04 -21.41
N GLY A 112 6.09 -15.04 -22.57
CA GLY A 112 6.56 -16.25 -23.24
C GLY A 112 5.56 -16.92 -24.17
N SER A 113 4.36 -16.37 -24.35
CA SER A 113 3.40 -16.89 -25.35
C SER A 113 3.91 -16.82 -26.79
N TYR A 114 4.83 -15.90 -27.09
CA TYR A 114 5.41 -15.73 -28.42
C TYR A 114 6.94 -15.76 -28.34
N PRO A 115 7.63 -16.23 -29.41
CA PRO A 115 9.10 -16.24 -29.49
C PRO A 115 9.69 -14.84 -29.74
N THR A 116 8.85 -13.81 -29.91
CA THR A 116 9.26 -12.42 -30.15
C THR A 116 9.35 -11.61 -28.86
N ALA A 117 10.03 -10.46 -28.93
CA ALA A 117 10.09 -9.51 -27.83
C ALA A 117 8.70 -8.90 -27.59
N PRO A 118 8.20 -8.84 -26.34
CA PRO A 118 7.03 -8.03 -26.03
C PRO A 118 7.37 -6.55 -26.20
N LEU A 119 6.36 -5.70 -26.46
CA LEU A 119 6.56 -4.25 -26.51
C LEU A 119 6.62 -3.66 -25.11
N GLN A 120 5.80 -4.18 -24.20
CA GLN A 120 5.70 -3.71 -22.82
C GLN A 120 5.46 -4.87 -21.86
N VAL A 121 5.90 -4.70 -20.62
CA VAL A 121 5.54 -5.56 -19.50
C VAL A 121 4.64 -4.78 -18.57
N ARG A 122 3.54 -5.39 -18.14
CA ARG A 122 2.53 -4.81 -17.25
C ARG A 122 2.35 -5.68 -16.03
N ILE A 123 2.64 -5.11 -14.86
CA ILE A 123 2.37 -5.73 -13.57
C ILE A 123 1.23 -4.97 -12.91
N LYS A 124 0.20 -5.70 -12.46
CA LYS A 124 -0.91 -5.16 -11.69
C LYS A 124 -1.01 -5.90 -10.38
N VAL A 125 -1.18 -5.14 -9.30
CA VAL A 125 -1.35 -5.67 -7.96
C VAL A 125 -2.59 -5.07 -7.35
N THR A 126 -3.43 -5.94 -6.80
CA THR A 126 -4.59 -5.55 -6.00
C THR A 126 -4.52 -6.29 -4.68
N VAL A 127 -4.57 -5.54 -3.58
CA VAL A 127 -4.67 -6.08 -2.23
C VAL A 127 -5.69 -5.28 -1.44
N ASP A 128 -6.39 -5.96 -0.53
CA ASP A 128 -7.35 -5.34 0.36
C ASP A 128 -6.72 -5.22 1.76
N MET A 129 -6.56 -3.99 2.23
CA MET A 129 -6.03 -3.73 3.57
C MET A 129 -7.17 -3.80 4.60
N PRO A 130 -7.10 -4.69 5.60
CA PRO A 130 -8.09 -4.74 6.67
C PRO A 130 -7.94 -3.52 7.59
N VAL A 131 -9.07 -3.07 8.14
CA VAL A 131 -9.10 -2.01 9.16
C VAL A 131 -9.25 -2.67 10.52
N ASP A 132 -8.12 -2.92 11.18
CA ASP A 132 -8.08 -3.59 12.49
C ASP A 132 -8.27 -2.61 13.67
N PHE A 133 -8.25 -1.30 13.42
CA PHE A 133 -8.40 -0.28 14.46
C PHE A 133 -9.87 0.08 14.71
N LEU A 134 -10.33 -0.14 15.95
CA LEU A 134 -11.70 0.10 16.42
C LEU A 134 -12.76 -0.49 15.46
N PRO A 135 -12.71 -1.80 15.15
CA PRO A 135 -13.49 -2.42 14.08
C PRO A 135 -15.00 -2.23 14.24
N GLU A 136 -15.52 -2.24 15.47
CA GLU A 136 -16.93 -1.98 15.75
C GLU A 136 -17.34 -0.52 15.49
N LEU A 137 -16.46 0.43 15.81
CA LEU A 137 -16.73 1.85 15.59
C LEU A 137 -16.67 2.19 14.10
N THR A 138 -15.64 1.70 13.40
CA THR A 138 -15.43 1.93 11.97
C THR A 138 -16.51 1.24 11.13
N ARG A 139 -16.89 0.00 11.43
CA ARG A 139 -18.01 -0.66 10.73
C ARG A 139 -19.34 0.07 10.90
N LYS A 140 -19.59 0.62 12.09
CA LYS A 140 -20.87 1.27 12.41
C LYS A 140 -20.97 2.69 11.87
N TRP A 141 -19.89 3.47 11.90
CA TRP A 141 -19.89 4.88 11.50
C TRP A 141 -19.36 5.11 10.08
N LEU A 142 -18.50 4.22 9.58
CA LEU A 142 -17.76 4.35 8.32
C LEU A 142 -17.71 3.00 7.56
N PRO A 143 -18.86 2.41 7.20
CA PRO A 143 -18.92 1.09 6.57
C PRO A 143 -18.16 1.02 5.22
N GLN A 144 -18.04 2.14 4.51
CA GLN A 144 -17.28 2.28 3.27
C GLN A 144 -15.75 2.20 3.42
N LEU A 145 -15.23 2.19 4.65
CA LEU A 145 -13.80 1.99 4.92
C LEU A 145 -13.40 0.51 5.07
N ALA A 146 -14.34 -0.43 4.95
CA ALA A 146 -14.05 -1.85 4.99
C ALA A 146 -13.87 -2.44 3.58
N PRO A 147 -12.89 -3.35 3.41
CA PRO A 147 -11.44 -3.09 3.48
C PRO A 147 -10.98 -2.04 2.44
N ILE A 148 -9.82 -1.41 2.66
CA ILE A 148 -9.28 -0.37 1.76
C ILE A 148 -8.58 -1.04 0.58
N PRO A 149 -9.07 -0.89 -0.67
CA PRO A 149 -8.43 -1.51 -1.83
C PRO A 149 -7.18 -0.71 -2.23
N LEU A 150 -6.02 -1.34 -2.11
CA LEU A 150 -4.75 -0.80 -2.59
C LEU A 150 -4.44 -1.39 -3.97
N ARG A 151 -4.19 -0.52 -4.94
CA ARG A 151 -3.87 -0.90 -6.31
C ARG A 151 -2.55 -0.26 -6.74
N ALA A 152 -1.64 -1.08 -7.23
CA ALA A 152 -0.36 -0.65 -7.77
C ALA A 152 -0.16 -1.28 -9.15
N ASN A 153 0.12 -0.45 -10.14
CA ASN A 153 0.33 -0.87 -11.52
C ASN A 153 1.63 -0.27 -12.03
N ALA A 154 2.48 -1.08 -12.67
CA ALA A 154 3.62 -0.60 -13.43
C ALA A 154 3.56 -1.15 -14.85
N THR A 155 3.86 -0.28 -15.80
CA THR A 155 4.01 -0.61 -17.21
C THR A 155 5.35 -0.07 -17.67
N LEU A 156 6.20 -0.94 -18.18
CA LEU A 156 7.52 -0.58 -18.69
C LEU A 156 7.69 -1.12 -20.10
N ARG A 157 8.38 -0.36 -20.95
CA ARG A 157 8.80 -0.85 -22.26
C ARG A 157 9.87 -1.92 -22.09
N TYR A 158 9.78 -2.97 -22.89
CA TYR A 158 10.83 -3.97 -22.97
C TYR A 158 12.06 -3.38 -23.69
N VAL A 159 13.25 -3.57 -23.13
CA VAL A 159 14.47 -2.83 -23.56
C VAL A 159 15.71 -3.72 -23.68
N ASN A 160 15.54 -4.99 -24.04
CA ASN A 160 16.64 -5.93 -24.25
C ASN A 160 16.85 -6.29 -25.73
#